data_AF-A0A081PB00-F1
#
_entry.id   AF-A0A081PB00-F1
#
_cell.length_a   1.000
_cell.length_b   1.000
_cell.length_c   1.000
_cell.angle_alpha   90.00
_cell.angle_beta   90.00
_cell.angle_gamma   90.00
#
_symmetry.space_group_name_H-M   'P 1'
#
loop_
_entity.id
_entity.type
_entity.pdbx_description
1 polymer ?
#
loop_
_entity_poly.entity_id
_entity_poly.type
_entity_poly.pdbx_seq_one_letter_code
_entity_poly.pdbx_strand_id
1 'polypeptide(L)'
;MSAIHEYYHTCKKYINKRVRIMTISGASYEGRIVKVDRNRIYLQRASNNRNKATVSFFPFILPLVLFDLLAIVLLDRPFRRRFC
;
A
#
# COMPACT_ATOMS: atom_id res chain seq x y z
N MET A 1 16.23 -14.86 -37.43
CA MET A 1 16.81 -14.43 -36.14
C MET A 1 15.66 -14.14 -35.19
N SER A 2 15.49 -14.95 -34.15
CA SER A 2 14.28 -14.94 -33.31
C SER A 2 14.25 -13.71 -32.39
N ALA A 3 13.17 -12.92 -32.45
CA ALA A 3 12.98 -11.67 -31.69
C ALA A 3 13.28 -11.79 -30.17
N ILE A 4 13.06 -12.97 -29.59
CA ILE A 4 13.37 -13.29 -28.19
C ILE A 4 14.85 -13.02 -27.85
N HIS A 5 15.77 -13.28 -28.78
CA HIS A 5 17.20 -13.08 -28.57
C HIS A 5 17.55 -11.59 -28.47
N GLU A 6 16.93 -10.75 -29.28
CA GLU A 6 17.15 -9.30 -29.30
C GLU A 6 16.59 -8.62 -28.03
N TYR A 7 15.41 -9.05 -27.59
CA TYR A 7 14.84 -8.59 -26.32
C TYR A 7 15.70 -8.99 -25.13
N TYR A 8 16.23 -10.21 -25.12
CA TYR A 8 17.12 -10.66 -24.05
C TYR A 8 18.37 -9.78 -23.91
N HIS A 9 19.04 -9.46 -25.02
CA HIS A 9 20.22 -8.58 -25.00
C HIS A 9 19.88 -7.17 -24.57
N THR A 10 18.73 -6.65 -25.02
CA THR A 10 18.24 -5.33 -24.62
C THR A 10 17.98 -5.29 -23.12
N CYS A 11 17.20 -6.23 -22.57
CA CYS A 11 16.94 -6.29 -21.13
C CYS A 11 18.22 -6.45 -20.31
N LYS A 12 19.19 -7.22 -20.79
CA LYS A 12 20.49 -7.41 -20.12
C LYS A 12 21.30 -6.11 -20.04
N LYS A 13 21.21 -5.22 -21.04
CA LYS A 13 21.84 -3.87 -21.01
C LYS A 13 21.25 -2.95 -19.93
N TYR A 14 19.99 -3.18 -19.55
CA TYR A 14 19.29 -2.40 -18.52
C TYR A 14 19.30 -3.07 -17.13
N ILE A 15 20.11 -4.12 -16.94
CA ILE A 15 20.29 -4.71 -15.61
C ILE A 15 20.80 -3.65 -14.63
N ASN A 16 20.31 -3.69 -13.40
CA ASN A 16 20.64 -2.75 -12.35
C ASN A 16 20.27 -1.28 -12.63
N LYS A 17 19.43 -1.00 -13.65
CA LYS A 17 18.85 0.32 -13.93
C LYS A 17 17.38 0.37 -13.55
N ARG A 18 16.87 1.56 -13.21
CA ARG A 18 15.42 1.79 -13.07
C ARG A 18 14.77 1.78 -14.44
N VAL A 19 13.72 0.98 -14.58
CA VAL A 19 12.93 0.83 -15.80
C VAL A 19 11.46 0.81 -15.45
N ARG A 20 10.63 1.16 -16.43
CA ARG A 20 9.18 0.99 -16.40
C ARG A 20 8.82 -0.03 -17.47
N ILE A 21 8.18 -1.12 -17.06
CA ILE A 21 7.73 -2.21 -17.95
C ILE A 21 6.21 -2.16 -18.02
N MET A 22 5.65 -2.38 -19.21
CA MET A 22 4.21 -2.55 -19.42
C MET A 22 3.97 -3.98 -19.90
N THR A 23 3.12 -4.72 -19.19
CA THR A 23 2.69 -6.05 -19.63
C THR A 23 1.62 -5.92 -20.71
N ILE A 24 1.43 -6.99 -21.48
CA ILE A 24 0.41 -7.07 -22.53
C ILE A 24 -1.00 -6.86 -21.95
N SER A 25 -1.20 -7.22 -20.68
CA SER A 25 -2.42 -6.94 -19.92
C SER A 25 -2.64 -5.47 -19.53
N GLY A 26 -1.74 -4.56 -19.91
CA GLY A 26 -1.81 -3.13 -19.59
C GLY A 26 -1.29 -2.76 -18.20
N ALA A 27 -0.86 -3.72 -17.38
CA ALA A 27 -0.27 -3.42 -16.08
C ALA A 27 1.14 -2.84 -16.24
N SER A 28 1.42 -1.74 -15.55
CA SER A 28 2.74 -1.11 -15.56
C SER A 28 3.47 -1.35 -14.24
N TYR A 29 4.72 -1.81 -14.34
CA TYR A 29 5.60 -2.05 -13.21
C TYR A 29 6.84 -1.18 -13.33
N GLU A 30 7.08 -0.37 -12.30
CA GLU A 30 8.30 0.42 -12.18
C GLU A 30 9.22 -0.22 -11.16
N GLY A 31 10.49 -0.39 -11.51
CA GLY A 31 11.46 -1.02 -10.62
C GLY A 31 12.85 -1.10 -11.22
N ARG A 32 13.76 -1.73 -10.47
CA ARG A 32 15.13 -2.02 -10.91
C ARG A 32 15.22 -3.45 -11.40
N ILE A 33 15.78 -3.69 -12.59
CA ILE A 33 15.99 -5.07 -13.07
C ILE A 33 17.11 -5.71 -12.24
N VAL A 34 16.80 -6.77 -11.50
CA VAL A 34 17.77 -7.53 -10.70
C VAL A 34 18.36 -8.68 -11.50
N LYS A 35 17.51 -9.36 -12.26
CA LYS A 35 17.87 -10.55 -13.02
C LYS A 35 17.02 -10.64 -14.29
N VAL A 36 17.64 -11.12 -15.36
CA VAL A 36 16.98 -11.45 -16.63
C VAL A 36 17.27 -12.91 -16.93
N ASP A 37 16.23 -13.73 -16.94
CA ASP A 37 16.27 -15.10 -17.44
C ASP A 37 15.79 -15.12 -18.91
N ARG A 38 15.96 -16.25 -19.60
CA ARG A 38 15.63 -16.38 -21.03
C ARG A 38 14.17 -16.04 -21.37
N ASN A 39 13.27 -16.18 -20.40
CA ASN A 39 11.82 -15.97 -20.58
C ASN A 39 11.16 -15.14 -19.46
N ARG A 40 11.92 -14.64 -18.49
CA ARG A 40 11.39 -13.95 -17.30
C ARG A 40 12.32 -12.81 -16.88
N ILE A 41 11.75 -11.71 -16.39
CA ILE A 41 12.50 -10.54 -15.90
C ILE A 41 12.09 -10.31 -14.45
N TYR A 42 13.07 -10.19 -13.56
CA TYR A 42 12.85 -9.96 -12.13
C TYR A 42 13.11 -8.49 -11.82
N LEU A 43 12.09 -7.83 -11.28
CA LEU A 43 12.10 -6.44 -10.90
C LEU A 43 12.12 -6.31 -9.38
N GLN A 44 13.13 -5.64 -8.83
CA GLN A 44 13.08 -5.09 -7.47
C GLN A 44 12.27 -3.80 -7.53
N ARG A 45 11.04 -3.86 -7.04
CA ARG A 45 10.25 -2.66 -6.81
C ARG A 45 10.83 -1.93 -5.61
N ALA A 46 11.06 -0.62 -5.74
CA ALA A 46 11.18 0.21 -4.56
C ALA A 46 9.88 0.00 -3.79
N SER A 47 9.99 -0.45 -2.55
CA SER A 47 8.84 -0.67 -1.68
C SER A 47 8.15 0.67 -1.49
N ASN A 48 7.26 1.02 -2.41
CA ASN A 48 6.23 2.02 -2.20
C ASN A 48 5.15 1.31 -1.38
N ASN A 49 5.57 0.64 -0.31
CA ASN A 49 4.75 0.29 0.82
C ASN A 49 4.45 1.61 1.51
N ARG A 50 3.70 2.47 0.80
CA ARG A 50 2.63 3.22 1.41
C ARG A 50 1.77 2.12 1.98
N ASN A 51 2.11 1.74 3.22
CA ASN A 51 1.16 1.31 4.22
C ASN A 51 0.10 2.41 4.21
N LYS A 52 -0.76 2.38 3.20
CA LYS A 52 -2.05 3.02 3.24
C LYS A 52 -2.72 2.11 4.24
N ALA A 53 -2.49 2.44 5.51
CA ALA A 53 -3.29 1.97 6.61
C ALA A 53 -4.69 2.41 6.19
N THR A 54 -5.37 1.54 5.44
CA THR A 54 -6.79 1.59 5.29
C THR A 54 -7.25 1.32 6.70
N VAL A 55 -7.36 2.40 7.46
CA VAL A 55 -8.16 2.47 8.67
C VAL A 55 -9.58 2.28 8.15
N SER A 56 -9.92 1.03 7.80
CA SER A 56 -11.27 0.54 7.57
C SER A 56 -11.98 0.40 8.91
N PHE A 57 -11.71 1.33 9.82
CA PHE A 57 -12.50 1.52 11.02
C PHE A 57 -13.53 2.55 10.62
N PHE A 58 -14.71 2.02 10.31
CA PHE A 58 -15.96 2.76 10.13
C PHE A 58 -15.93 4.10 10.89
N PRO A 59 -15.94 5.25 10.20
CA PRO A 59 -15.68 6.55 10.81
C PRO A 59 -16.70 6.95 11.89
N PHE A 60 -17.80 6.20 12.01
CA PHE A 60 -18.90 6.49 12.93
C PHE A 60 -18.95 5.56 14.15
N ILE A 61 -18.36 4.36 14.13
CA ILE A 61 -18.48 3.42 15.25
C ILE A 61 -17.70 3.90 16.47
N LEU A 62 -16.45 4.36 16.28
CA LEU A 62 -15.65 4.91 17.38
C LEU A 62 -16.29 6.12 18.08
N PRO A 63 -16.76 7.18 17.39
CA PRO A 63 -17.36 8.31 18.07
C PRO A 63 -18.68 7.97 18.76
N LEU A 64 -19.50 7.07 18.19
CA LEU A 64 -20.75 6.64 18.82
C LEU A 64 -20.53 5.93 20.16
N VAL A 65 -19.61 4.94 20.20
CA VAL A 65 -19.29 4.20 21.43
C VAL A 65 -18.62 5.11 22.46
N LEU A 66 -17.74 6.03 22.03
CA LEU A 66 -17.10 6.99 22.92
C LEU A 66 -18.13 7.96 23.53
N PHE A 67 -19.11 8.42 22.75
CA PHE A 67 -20.20 9.27 23.23
C PHE A 67 -21.08 8.55 24.24
N ASP A 68 -21.46 7.29 23.98
CA ASP A 68 -22.31 6.50 24.87
C ASP A 68 -21.62 6.23 26.22
N LEU A 69 -20.35 5.83 26.20
CA LEU A 69 -19.53 5.69 27.42
C LEU A 69 -19.41 7.03 28.18
N LEU A 70 -19.20 8.14 27.46
CA LEU A 70 -19.09 9.46 28.08
C LEU A 70 -20.42 9.92 28.70
N ALA A 71 -21.55 9.65 28.05
CA ALA A 71 -22.87 9.96 28.55
C ALA A 71 -23.17 9.21 29.85
N ILE A 72 -22.88 7.90 29.90
CA ILE A 72 -23.02 7.11 31.12
C ILE A 72 -22.10 7.66 32.21
N VAL A 73 -20.84 7.96 31.92
CA VAL A 73 -19.92 8.53 32.91
C VAL A 73 -20.39 9.90 33.41
N LEU A 74 -20.95 10.75 32.55
CA LEU A 74 -21.50 12.05 32.97
C LEU A 74 -22.79 11.93 33.80
N LEU A 75 -23.62 10.93 33.52
CA LEU A 75 -24.83 10.63 34.28
C LEU A 75 -24.52 9.96 35.62
N ASP A 76 -23.54 9.05 35.62
CA ASP A 76 -23.11 8.25 36.77
C ASP A 76 -22.13 9.01 37.69
N ARG A 77 -21.52 10.09 37.21
CA ARG A 77 -20.97 11.12 38.10
C ARG A 77 -22.21 11.87 38.59
N PRO A 78 -22.78 11.60 39.80
CA PRO A 78 -23.74 12.51 40.36
C PRO A 78 -23.03 13.85 40.36
N PHE A 79 -23.52 14.76 39.52
CA PHE A 79 -23.24 16.17 39.64
C PHE A 79 -23.51 16.45 41.10
N ARG A 80 -22.42 16.50 41.89
CA ARG A 80 -22.44 16.70 43.33
C ARG A 80 -22.90 18.14 43.45
N ARG A 81 -24.21 18.33 43.29
CA ARG A 81 -24.95 19.52 43.63
C ARG A 81 -24.77 19.63 45.13
N ARG A 82 -23.65 20.25 45.49
CA ARG A 82 -23.59 21.13 46.64
C ARG A 82 -24.56 22.26 46.28
N PHE A 83 -25.85 21.97 46.48
CA PHE A 83 -26.83 23.00 46.74
C PHE A 83 -26.35 23.65 48.04
N CYS A 84 -25.72 24.81 47.92
CA CYS A 84 -25.79 25.83 48.95
C CYS A 84 -27.14 26.52 48.80
#